data_AF-A0A7S3VXU3-F1
#
_entry.id   AF-A0A7S3VXU3-F1
#
_cell.length_a   1.000
_cell.length_b   1.000
_cell.length_c   1.000
_cell.angle_alpha   90.00
_cell.angle_beta   90.00
_cell.angle_gamma   90.00
#
_symmetry.space_group_name_H-M   'P 1'
#
loop_
_entity.id
_entity.type
_entity.pdbx_description
1 polymer ?
#
loop_
_entity_poly.entity_id
_entity_poly.type
_entity_poly.pdbx_seq_one_letter_code
_entity_poly.pdbx_strand_id
1 'polypeptide(L)'
;MDPAGKQKLAQSVQKYFLEFLQKFRLPLPEGGFDEDFYYIDQAKSMVREGKRTLYVKMSHLDQIPADEVSFDPSDFRLVVESKYMMVRDALNAAVPQLLEMLEGDENLKEEVRKARAQDELKFSAAFHDLPIYSGIRDLRTEKIQRLLSISGTVTRTTEVKPELLVGTYMCNQCNRKVGGVAQQFKVTHPAVCPTRNCGNRTSWKLLADDRTTRWGDWQRIRLQENEHEVPAGSMPRSIDVIVRDEQCERCKPGDKVMITGSLIVVPNVMTMMNPSELKQQVRRSLNTRSDNSYGSAEGVRGLRGLGNRDLTYKIAFYGTFIQEWGKDDGQNENVRSDDVVFLSQADKDNFEQIAQHANNSGKRTCLDVVAKCIAPAICGNIEVKKGILLMLIGGNSQKQTSEGIKLRGDINVCLLGDPATAKSALLKWTSTFLPRAVFASGKT
;
A
#
# COMPACT_ATOMS: atom_id res chain seq x y z
N MET A 1 6.85 -17.81 23.38
CA MET A 1 5.85 -16.97 24.09
C MET A 1 4.61 -17.80 24.31
N ASP A 2 4.22 -17.94 25.57
CA ASP A 2 2.99 -18.62 25.97
C ASP A 2 1.75 -17.93 25.38
N PRO A 3 0.70 -18.67 25.02
CA PRO A 3 -0.52 -18.10 24.44
C PRO A 3 -1.17 -17.06 25.37
N ALA A 4 -1.07 -17.24 26.69
CA ALA A 4 -1.56 -16.27 27.67
C ALA A 4 -0.80 -14.94 27.65
N GLY A 5 0.53 -14.98 27.46
CA GLY A 5 1.34 -13.76 27.35
C GLY A 5 1.01 -12.94 26.10
N LYS A 6 0.72 -13.61 24.99
CA LYS A 6 0.29 -12.94 23.74
C LYS A 6 -1.04 -12.21 23.90
N GLN A 7 -2.01 -12.83 24.58
CA GLN A 7 -3.31 -12.21 24.83
C GLN A 7 -3.20 -10.98 25.74
N LYS A 8 -2.38 -11.05 26.80
CA LYS A 8 -2.10 -9.90 27.65
C LYS A 8 -1.47 -8.74 26.87
N LEU A 9 -0.45 -9.03 26.05
CA LEU A 9 0.19 -8.02 25.20
C LEU A 9 -0.82 -7.37 24.25
N ALA A 10 -1.65 -8.19 23.58
CA ALA A 10 -2.68 -7.70 22.67
C ALA A 10 -3.67 -6.75 23.37
N GLN A 11 -4.14 -7.11 24.57
CA GLN A 11 -5.03 -6.27 25.37
C GLN A 11 -4.38 -4.95 25.81
N SER A 12 -3.11 -5.00 26.25
CA SER A 12 -2.36 -3.79 26.61
C SER A 12 -2.18 -2.85 25.42
N VAL A 13 -1.77 -3.39 24.25
CA VAL A 13 -1.63 -2.57 23.04
C VAL A 13 -2.97 -1.99 22.61
N GLN A 14 -4.05 -2.78 22.65
CA GLN A 14 -5.38 -2.28 22.32
C GLN A 14 -5.78 -1.08 23.20
N LYS A 15 -5.54 -1.17 24.52
CA LYS A 15 -5.80 -0.08 25.46
C LYS A 15 -4.96 1.16 25.17
N TYR A 16 -3.65 0.98 24.97
CA TYR A 16 -2.72 2.07 24.67
C TYR A 16 -3.06 2.76 23.34
N PHE A 17 -3.36 1.98 22.31
CA PHE A 17 -3.75 2.53 21.02
C PHE A 17 -5.07 3.29 21.07
N LEU A 18 -6.03 2.81 21.86
CA LEU A 18 -7.30 3.51 22.08
C LEU A 18 -7.10 4.84 22.82
N GLU A 19 -6.25 4.85 23.85
CA GLU A 19 -5.88 6.08 24.56
C GLU A 19 -5.18 7.09 23.64
N PHE A 20 -4.29 6.61 22.76
CA PHE A 20 -3.65 7.40 21.72
C PHE A 20 -4.66 8.09 20.80
N LEU A 21 -5.61 7.32 20.24
CA LEU A 21 -6.61 7.85 19.31
C LEU A 21 -7.55 8.87 19.96
N GLN A 22 -7.76 8.76 21.28
CA GLN A 22 -8.63 9.68 22.02
C GLN A 22 -7.96 11.01 22.34
N LYS A 23 -6.68 10.99 22.69
CA LYS A 23 -6.00 12.15 23.26
C LYS A 23 -5.22 12.95 22.23
N PHE A 24 -4.87 12.36 21.08
CA PHE A 24 -4.03 13.02 20.10
C PHE A 24 -4.65 14.31 19.55
N ARG A 25 -3.86 15.39 19.62
CA ARG A 25 -4.14 16.70 19.04
C ARG A 25 -3.00 17.10 18.12
N LEU A 26 -3.32 17.77 17.01
CA LEU A 26 -2.32 18.17 16.04
C LEU A 26 -1.53 19.38 16.60
N PRO A 27 -0.19 19.36 16.59
CA PRO A 27 0.60 20.53 16.97
C PRO A 27 0.50 21.61 15.89
N LEU A 28 0.13 22.83 16.29
CA LEU A 28 0.06 23.99 15.40
C LEU A 28 1.47 24.60 15.20
N PRO A 29 1.77 25.13 14.00
CA PRO A 29 3.08 25.74 13.68
C PRO A 29 3.47 26.92 14.58
N GLU A 30 2.48 27.62 15.16
CA GLU A 30 2.67 28.80 16.00
C GLU A 30 2.92 28.47 17.48
N GLY A 31 3.01 27.18 17.84
CA GLY A 31 3.20 26.75 19.23
C GLY A 31 1.87 26.68 19.97
N GLY A 32 1.20 25.54 19.84
CA GLY A 32 -0.08 25.23 20.48
C GLY A 32 -0.58 23.87 19.98
N PHE A 33 -1.63 23.35 20.59
CA PHE A 33 -2.34 22.18 20.07
C PHE A 33 -3.68 22.63 19.50
N ASP A 34 -4.12 21.98 18.44
CA ASP A 34 -5.47 22.15 17.92
C ASP A 34 -6.52 21.87 19.00
N GLU A 35 -7.65 22.56 18.96
CA GLU A 35 -8.75 22.35 19.92
C GLU A 35 -9.44 21.00 19.66
N ASP A 36 -9.47 20.57 18.40
CA ASP A 36 -10.11 19.34 17.97
C ASP A 36 -9.19 18.11 18.02
N PHE A 37 -9.80 16.98 18.37
CA PHE A 37 -9.11 15.68 18.37
C PHE A 37 -9.08 15.10 16.95
N TYR A 38 -7.90 15.12 16.34
CA TYR A 38 -7.70 14.76 14.93
C TYR A 38 -8.26 13.38 14.55
N TYR A 39 -7.94 12.33 15.32
CA TYR A 39 -8.39 10.97 15.00
C TYR A 39 -9.87 10.73 15.30
N ILE A 40 -10.46 11.51 16.20
CA ILE A 40 -11.90 11.47 16.46
C ILE A 40 -12.65 12.08 15.27
N ASP A 41 -12.20 13.23 14.76
CA ASP A 41 -12.82 13.82 13.58
C ASP A 41 -12.62 12.96 12.32
N GLN A 42 -11.43 12.35 12.17
CA GLN A 42 -11.19 11.38 11.12
C GLN A 42 -12.11 10.16 11.23
N ALA A 43 -12.36 9.65 12.43
CA ALA A 43 -13.30 8.55 12.65
C ALA A 43 -14.75 8.96 12.36
N LYS A 44 -15.15 10.20 12.70
CA LYS A 44 -16.46 10.76 12.33
C LYS A 44 -16.62 10.84 10.82
N SER A 45 -15.60 11.35 10.13
CA SER A 45 -15.56 11.42 8.67
C SER A 45 -15.57 10.03 8.01
N MET A 46 -14.85 9.06 8.58
CA MET A 46 -14.86 7.66 8.15
C MET A 46 -16.29 7.07 8.16
N VAL A 47 -17.06 7.34 9.22
CA VAL A 47 -18.46 6.86 9.33
C VAL A 47 -19.36 7.55 8.31
N ARG A 48 -19.25 8.88 8.16
CA ARG A 48 -20.04 9.65 7.17
C ARG A 48 -19.81 9.16 5.74
N GLU A 49 -18.55 8.84 5.41
CA GLU A 49 -18.15 8.36 4.08
C GLU A 49 -18.36 6.85 3.88
N GLY A 50 -18.73 6.11 4.93
CA GLY A 50 -18.86 4.65 4.89
C GLY A 50 -17.53 3.92 4.66
N LYS A 51 -16.40 4.56 4.95
CA LYS A 51 -15.06 3.94 4.88
C LYS A 51 -14.84 2.98 6.05
N ARG A 52 -13.90 2.05 5.87
CA ARG A 52 -13.64 0.97 6.85
C ARG A 52 -12.23 1.02 7.39
N THR A 53 -11.43 1.98 6.95
CA THR A 53 -10.02 2.10 7.32
C THR A 53 -9.76 3.44 7.99
N LEU A 54 -9.13 3.39 9.17
CA LEU A 54 -8.61 4.58 9.84
C LEU A 54 -7.13 4.72 9.50
N TYR A 55 -6.73 5.84 8.91
CA TYR A 55 -5.34 6.09 8.53
C TYR A 55 -4.60 6.81 9.66
N VAL A 56 -3.52 6.20 10.15
CA VAL A 56 -2.75 6.70 11.30
C VAL A 56 -1.33 6.99 10.86
N LYS A 57 -0.85 8.22 11.10
CA LYS A 57 0.55 8.58 10.84
C LYS A 57 1.44 8.03 11.95
N MET A 58 2.56 7.42 11.57
CA MET A 58 3.53 6.90 12.54
C MET A 58 4.25 8.05 13.27
N SER A 59 4.49 9.17 12.60
CA SER A 59 5.08 10.38 13.19
C SER A 59 4.25 10.97 14.33
N HIS A 60 2.92 10.83 14.28
CA HIS A 60 2.03 11.28 15.36
C HIS A 60 2.24 10.53 16.68
N LEU A 61 2.75 9.29 16.63
CA LEU A 61 3.07 8.54 17.85
C LEU A 61 4.26 9.15 18.61
N ASP A 62 5.20 9.79 17.92
CA ASP A 62 6.34 10.45 18.57
C ASP A 62 5.99 11.85 19.12
N GLN A 63 4.97 12.49 18.55
CA GLN A 63 4.61 13.87 18.86
C GLN A 63 3.79 14.03 20.14
N ILE A 64 3.26 12.93 20.69
CA ILE A 64 2.45 13.00 21.90
C ILE A 64 3.31 13.24 23.13
N PRO A 65 2.93 14.20 23.99
CA PRO A 65 3.59 14.38 25.29
C PRO A 65 3.35 13.16 26.18
N ALA A 66 4.44 12.62 26.74
CA ALA A 66 4.40 11.44 27.63
C ALA A 66 3.51 11.65 28.87
N ASP A 67 3.28 12.90 29.29
CA ASP A 67 2.48 13.23 30.47
C ASP A 67 0.97 13.00 30.26
N GLU A 68 0.49 13.01 29.02
CA GLU A 68 -0.94 12.84 28.72
C GLU A 68 -1.35 11.37 28.63
N VAL A 69 -0.39 10.44 28.56
CA VAL A 69 -0.64 9.06 28.15
C VAL A 69 -0.05 8.07 29.14
N SER A 70 -0.76 6.96 29.39
CA SER A 70 -0.32 5.96 30.37
C SER A 70 0.86 5.07 29.94
N PHE A 71 1.43 5.30 28.76
CA PHE A 71 2.50 4.49 28.17
C PHE A 71 3.60 5.36 27.55
N ASP A 72 4.81 4.82 27.49
CA ASP A 72 5.93 5.45 26.81
C ASP A 72 5.75 5.38 25.28
N PRO A 73 5.64 6.52 24.57
CA PRO A 73 5.31 6.51 23.14
C PRO A 73 6.36 5.79 22.27
N SER A 74 7.64 5.95 22.61
CA SER A 74 8.77 5.30 21.93
C SER A 74 8.69 3.77 21.97
N ASP A 75 8.33 3.22 23.13
CA ASP A 75 8.21 1.77 23.34
C ASP A 75 7.01 1.22 22.57
N PHE A 76 5.88 1.94 22.60
CA PHE A 76 4.70 1.56 21.85
C PHE A 76 4.97 1.53 20.35
N ARG A 77 5.64 2.57 19.82
CA ARG A 77 6.10 2.62 18.43
C ARG A 77 6.99 1.42 18.08
N LEU A 78 7.98 1.12 18.92
CA LEU A 78 8.88 -0.02 18.70
C LEU A 78 8.13 -1.36 18.67
N VAL A 79 7.10 -1.53 19.50
CA VAL A 79 6.26 -2.72 19.51
C VAL A 79 5.45 -2.83 18.22
N VAL A 80 4.82 -1.74 17.78
CA VAL A 80 4.06 -1.70 16.52
C VAL A 80 4.97 -1.98 15.32
N GLU A 81 6.17 -1.39 15.28
CA GLU A 81 7.11 -1.59 14.18
C GLU A 81 7.71 -3.00 14.16
N SER A 82 8.18 -3.51 15.31
CA SER A 82 8.89 -4.79 15.37
C SER A 82 7.98 -6.02 15.32
N LYS A 83 6.74 -5.92 15.81
CA LYS A 83 5.80 -7.05 15.97
C LYS A 83 4.42 -6.78 15.40
N TYR A 84 4.35 -5.99 14.34
CA TYR A 84 3.09 -5.58 13.71
C TYR A 84 2.10 -6.74 13.51
N MET A 85 2.53 -7.84 12.90
CA MET A 85 1.62 -8.96 12.59
C MET A 85 1.04 -9.67 13.81
N MET A 86 1.70 -9.59 14.97
CA MET A 86 1.16 -10.15 16.22
C MET A 86 0.11 -9.23 16.86
N VAL A 87 0.25 -7.93 16.64
CA VAL A 87 -0.48 -6.87 17.32
C VAL A 87 -1.60 -6.28 16.44
N ARG A 88 -1.54 -6.52 15.12
CA ARG A 88 -2.49 -6.05 14.11
C ARG A 88 -3.95 -6.27 14.49
N ASP A 89 -4.30 -7.48 14.93
CA ASP A 89 -5.69 -7.81 15.27
C ASP A 89 -6.17 -7.02 16.49
N ALA A 90 -5.28 -6.67 17.41
CA ALA A 90 -5.57 -5.81 18.56
C ALA A 90 -5.74 -4.33 18.16
N LEU A 91 -4.92 -3.84 17.22
CA LEU A 91 -5.04 -2.48 16.68
C LEU A 91 -6.35 -2.31 15.92
N ASN A 92 -6.71 -3.29 15.09
CA ASN A 92 -8.00 -3.32 14.38
C ASN A 92 -9.19 -3.37 15.35
N ALA A 93 -9.06 -4.08 16.48
CA ALA A 93 -10.11 -4.15 17.49
C ALA A 93 -10.30 -2.85 18.31
N ALA A 94 -9.32 -1.95 18.31
CA ALA A 94 -9.45 -0.65 18.97
C ALA A 94 -10.36 0.33 18.21
N VAL A 95 -10.41 0.25 16.86
CA VAL A 95 -11.23 1.16 16.04
C VAL A 95 -12.73 1.00 16.33
N PRO A 96 -13.31 -0.21 16.37
CA PRO A 96 -14.70 -0.39 16.81
C PRO A 96 -14.96 0.12 18.22
N GLN A 97 -14.02 -0.05 19.15
CA GLN A 97 -14.16 0.45 20.53
C GLN A 97 -14.18 1.98 20.59
N LEU A 98 -13.32 2.64 19.79
CA LEU A 98 -13.35 4.09 19.63
C LEU A 98 -14.73 4.56 19.15
N LEU A 99 -15.28 3.89 18.14
CA LEU A 99 -16.61 4.19 17.62
C LEU A 99 -17.72 4.01 18.68
N GLU A 100 -17.56 3.09 19.65
CA GLU A 100 -18.54 2.89 20.75
C GLU A 100 -18.67 4.13 21.62
N MET A 101 -17.53 4.72 21.94
CA MET A 101 -17.49 5.88 22.81
C MET A 101 -17.98 7.15 22.10
N LEU A 102 -17.87 7.19 20.77
CA LEU A 102 -18.42 8.25 19.93
C LEU A 102 -19.95 8.15 19.74
N GLU A 103 -20.58 7.03 20.14
CA GLU A 103 -22.05 6.91 20.15
C GLU A 103 -22.71 7.88 21.15
N GLY A 104 -21.99 8.72 21.89
CA GLY A 104 -22.59 9.79 22.71
C GLY A 104 -23.32 10.87 21.89
N ASP A 105 -22.87 11.11 20.65
CA ASP A 105 -23.39 12.19 19.79
C ASP A 105 -24.69 11.78 19.07
N GLU A 106 -25.82 12.42 19.42
CA GLU A 106 -27.19 12.10 18.93
C GLU A 106 -27.30 11.96 17.39
N ASN A 107 -26.57 12.79 16.62
CA ASN A 107 -26.64 12.80 15.15
C ASN A 107 -25.90 11.63 14.48
N LEU A 108 -24.92 11.01 15.14
CA LEU A 108 -24.07 9.95 14.58
C LEU A 108 -24.46 8.55 15.07
N LYS A 109 -25.25 8.45 16.15
CA LYS A 109 -25.70 7.18 16.75
C LYS A 109 -26.32 6.22 15.74
N GLU A 110 -27.21 6.70 14.87
CA GLU A 110 -27.88 5.83 13.91
C GLU A 110 -26.95 5.32 12.80
N GLU A 111 -26.04 6.16 12.32
CA GLU A 111 -25.08 5.80 11.26
C GLU A 111 -24.03 4.82 11.78
N VAL A 112 -23.48 5.08 12.97
CA VAL A 112 -22.53 4.18 13.64
C VAL A 112 -23.18 2.82 13.95
N ARG A 113 -24.43 2.81 14.43
CA ARG A 113 -25.17 1.56 14.70
C ARG A 113 -25.46 0.76 13.44
N LYS A 114 -25.82 1.43 12.33
CA LYS A 114 -26.01 0.78 11.02
C LYS A 114 -24.72 0.20 10.47
N ALA A 115 -23.61 0.95 10.54
CA ALA A 115 -22.29 0.49 10.13
C ALA A 115 -21.82 -0.71 10.96
N ARG A 116 -22.06 -0.71 12.27
CA ARG A 116 -21.75 -1.83 13.17
C ARG A 116 -22.59 -3.08 12.87
N ALA A 117 -23.90 -2.93 12.70
CA ALA A 117 -24.80 -4.05 12.44
C ALA A 117 -24.44 -4.82 11.15
N GLN A 118 -23.86 -4.14 10.17
CA GLN A 118 -23.38 -4.75 8.93
C GLN A 118 -21.95 -5.30 9.04
N ASP A 119 -21.04 -4.58 9.73
CA ASP A 119 -19.59 -4.77 9.58
C ASP A 119 -18.80 -4.90 10.89
N GLU A 120 -19.42 -5.33 12.01
CA GLU A 120 -18.90 -5.45 13.41
C GLU A 120 -17.40 -5.78 13.62
N LEU A 121 -16.67 -6.35 12.65
CA LEU A 121 -15.22 -6.63 12.72
C LEU A 121 -14.41 -6.33 11.43
N LYS A 122 -14.91 -5.51 10.49
CA LYS A 122 -14.19 -5.17 9.25
C LYS A 122 -13.38 -3.87 9.32
N PHE A 123 -13.46 -3.13 10.43
CA PHE A 123 -12.62 -1.94 10.60
C PHE A 123 -11.14 -2.30 10.72
N SER A 124 -10.29 -1.55 10.04
CA SER A 124 -8.84 -1.74 10.10
C SER A 124 -8.09 -0.43 10.34
N ALA A 125 -6.98 -0.50 11.06
CA ALA A 125 -6.08 0.62 11.26
C ALA A 125 -4.88 0.48 10.30
N ALA A 126 -4.71 1.46 9.43
CA ALA A 126 -3.66 1.49 8.42
C ALA A 126 -2.62 2.55 8.79
N PHE A 127 -1.40 2.11 9.07
CA PHE A 127 -0.30 3.02 9.39
C PHE A 127 0.33 3.55 8.10
N HIS A 128 0.74 4.82 8.12
CA HIS A 128 1.52 5.45 7.07
C HIS A 128 2.58 6.39 7.65
N ASP A 129 3.42 6.96 6.79
CA ASP A 129 4.51 7.88 7.18
C ASP A 129 5.57 7.23 8.08
N LEU A 130 6.15 6.11 7.62
CA LEU A 130 7.32 5.52 8.28
C LEU A 130 8.60 6.22 7.81
N PRO A 131 9.51 6.58 8.73
CA PRO A 131 10.75 7.27 8.35
C PRO A 131 11.77 6.35 7.66
N ILE A 132 11.66 5.03 7.83
CA ILE A 132 12.57 4.06 7.22
C ILE A 132 11.88 3.45 6.00
N TYR A 133 12.32 3.85 4.81
CA TYR A 133 12.00 3.17 3.57
C TYR A 133 13.00 2.03 3.33
N SER A 134 12.51 0.86 2.92
CA SER A 134 13.36 -0.28 2.53
C SER A 134 13.18 -0.55 1.04
N GLY A 135 14.28 -0.59 0.29
CA GLY A 135 14.27 -1.05 -1.08
C GLY A 135 13.89 -2.54 -1.16
N ILE A 136 13.37 -2.98 -2.31
CA ILE A 136 12.93 -4.38 -2.51
C ILE A 136 14.09 -5.37 -2.30
N ARG A 137 15.34 -4.97 -2.57
CA ARG A 137 16.55 -5.78 -2.34
C ARG A 137 16.91 -5.99 -0.88
N ASP A 138 16.52 -5.05 -0.01
CA ASP A 138 16.85 -5.07 1.42
C ASP A 138 15.86 -5.90 2.24
N LEU A 139 14.84 -6.47 1.59
CA LEU A 139 13.89 -7.37 2.21
C LEU A 139 14.55 -8.72 2.51
N ARG A 140 14.90 -8.91 3.78
CA ARG A 140 15.46 -10.17 4.33
C ARG A 140 14.54 -10.79 5.37
N THR A 141 14.89 -11.99 5.83
CA THR A 141 14.13 -12.74 6.83
C THR A 141 14.03 -12.03 8.19
N GLU A 142 14.99 -11.18 8.54
CA GLU A 142 14.97 -10.38 9.79
C GLU A 142 13.82 -9.36 9.84
N LYS A 143 13.35 -8.95 8.67
CA LYS A 143 12.28 -7.98 8.47
C LYS A 143 10.88 -8.62 8.39
N ILE A 144 10.78 -9.94 8.54
CA ILE A 144 9.50 -10.66 8.57
C ILE A 144 8.65 -10.16 9.75
N GLN A 145 7.35 -10.00 9.54
CA GLN A 145 6.37 -9.56 10.55
C GLN A 145 6.56 -8.14 11.12
N ARG A 146 7.56 -7.39 10.66
CA ARG A 146 7.75 -5.97 10.98
C ARG A 146 6.93 -5.08 10.06
N LEU A 147 6.57 -3.89 10.53
CA LEU A 147 5.99 -2.83 9.70
C LEU A 147 7.12 -2.14 8.92
N LEU A 148 6.95 -2.02 7.60
CA LEU A 148 7.94 -1.49 6.67
C LEU A 148 7.21 -0.69 5.59
N SER A 149 7.90 0.31 5.03
CA SER A 149 7.50 0.94 3.78
C SER A 149 8.41 0.49 2.64
N ILE A 150 7.81 0.07 1.53
CA ILE A 150 8.53 -0.29 0.30
C ILE A 150 8.11 0.65 -0.83
N SER A 151 9.09 1.14 -1.58
CA SER A 151 8.88 1.91 -2.81
C SER A 151 9.00 1.01 -4.03
N GLY A 152 8.21 1.30 -5.07
CA GLY A 152 8.36 0.63 -6.34
C GLY A 152 7.37 1.07 -7.39
N THR A 153 7.58 0.60 -8.62
CA THR A 153 6.67 0.82 -9.75
C THR A 153 5.77 -0.39 -9.94
N VAL A 154 4.47 -0.16 -10.05
CA VAL A 154 3.49 -1.23 -10.28
C VAL A 154 3.58 -1.71 -11.73
N THR A 155 3.84 -3.00 -11.93
CA THR A 155 3.94 -3.58 -13.28
C THR A 155 2.63 -4.19 -13.75
N ARG A 156 1.97 -4.92 -12.84
CA ARG A 156 0.76 -5.68 -13.14
C ARG A 156 -0.12 -5.73 -11.90
N THR A 157 -1.40 -5.48 -12.08
CA THR A 157 -2.44 -5.70 -11.09
C THR A 157 -3.31 -6.88 -11.53
N THR A 158 -3.86 -7.59 -10.56
CA THR A 158 -4.90 -8.61 -10.82
C THR A 158 -6.27 -7.98 -10.57
N GLU A 159 -7.32 -8.60 -11.11
CA GLU A 159 -8.70 -8.22 -10.75
C GLU A 159 -8.96 -8.48 -9.27
N VAL A 160 -9.83 -7.67 -8.67
CA VAL A 160 -10.27 -7.85 -7.28
C VAL A 160 -11.07 -9.15 -7.18
N LYS A 161 -10.75 -9.95 -6.18
CA LYS A 161 -11.46 -11.20 -5.89
C LYS A 161 -11.93 -11.19 -4.44
N PRO A 162 -13.07 -11.83 -4.14
CA PRO A 162 -13.48 -12.02 -2.75
C PRO A 162 -12.61 -13.10 -2.07
N GLU A 163 -12.11 -12.79 -0.89
CA GLU A 163 -11.42 -13.68 0.06
C GLU A 163 -12.37 -14.04 1.20
N LEU A 164 -12.52 -15.34 1.50
CA LEU A 164 -13.20 -15.77 2.71
C LEU A 164 -12.26 -15.57 3.91
N LEU A 165 -12.57 -14.64 4.80
CA LEU A 165 -11.78 -14.38 6.01
C LEU A 165 -12.22 -15.26 7.18
N VAL A 166 -13.52 -15.33 7.42
CA VAL A 166 -14.14 -16.17 8.45
C VAL A 166 -15.28 -16.93 7.82
N GLY A 167 -15.26 -18.26 7.92
CA GLY A 167 -16.29 -19.12 7.34
C GLY A 167 -17.21 -19.70 8.41
N THR A 168 -18.51 -19.74 8.10
CA THR A 168 -19.49 -20.53 8.85
C THR A 168 -19.89 -21.75 8.06
N TYR A 169 -19.74 -22.91 8.69
CA TYR A 169 -19.95 -24.20 8.07
C TYR A 169 -21.14 -24.91 8.71
N MET A 170 -21.98 -25.51 7.88
CA MET A 170 -23.02 -26.42 8.32
C MET A 170 -22.52 -27.86 8.21
N CYS A 171 -22.72 -28.65 9.27
CA CYS A 171 -22.47 -30.08 9.21
C CYS A 171 -23.60 -30.78 8.44
N ASN A 172 -23.27 -31.56 7.40
CA ASN A 172 -24.31 -32.27 6.62
C ASN A 172 -24.96 -33.45 7.35
N GLN A 173 -24.38 -33.93 8.46
CA GLN A 173 -24.93 -35.05 9.24
C GLN A 173 -25.90 -34.60 10.33
N CYS A 174 -25.61 -33.48 11.01
CA CYS A 174 -26.43 -32.99 12.13
C CYS A 174 -27.01 -31.59 11.92
N ASN A 175 -26.78 -30.97 10.76
CA ASN A 175 -27.20 -29.61 10.40
C ASN A 175 -26.77 -28.52 11.38
N ARG A 176 -25.82 -28.81 12.28
CA ARG A 176 -25.28 -27.81 13.21
C ARG A 176 -24.42 -26.81 12.45
N LYS A 177 -24.71 -25.53 12.65
CA LYS A 177 -23.86 -24.42 12.20
C LYS A 177 -22.67 -24.26 13.14
N VAL A 178 -21.48 -24.17 12.56
CA VAL A 178 -20.20 -23.91 13.23
C VAL A 178 -19.63 -22.66 12.60
N GLY A 179 -19.75 -21.54 13.30
CA GLY A 179 -19.21 -20.25 12.86
C GLY A 179 -17.85 -19.95 13.44
N GLY A 180 -17.22 -18.87 12.96
CA GLY A 180 -15.98 -18.36 13.53
C GLY A 180 -14.71 -19.12 13.10
N VAL A 181 -14.77 -19.89 12.01
CA VAL A 181 -13.59 -20.58 11.49
C VAL A 181 -12.77 -19.60 10.66
N ALA A 182 -11.73 -19.03 11.27
CA ALA A 182 -10.79 -18.16 10.58
C ALA A 182 -10.01 -18.93 9.51
N GLN A 183 -9.89 -18.31 8.34
CA GLN A 183 -9.19 -18.85 7.19
C GLN A 183 -7.75 -18.32 7.18
N GLN A 184 -6.78 -19.19 6.92
CA GLN A 184 -5.36 -18.82 6.88
C GLN A 184 -4.72 -19.40 5.62
N PHE A 185 -4.55 -18.57 4.58
CA PHE A 185 -3.93 -18.89 3.27
C PHE A 185 -4.59 -20.01 2.44
N LYS A 186 -5.45 -20.83 3.05
CA LYS A 186 -6.24 -21.87 2.43
C LYS A 186 -7.59 -21.95 3.11
N VAL A 187 -8.56 -22.48 2.38
CA VAL A 187 -9.88 -22.76 2.94
C VAL A 187 -9.76 -23.91 3.96
N THR A 188 -9.93 -23.57 5.23
CA THR A 188 -9.89 -24.46 6.39
C THR A 188 -11.31 -24.78 6.85
N HIS A 189 -11.63 -26.07 6.88
CA HIS A 189 -12.87 -26.58 7.42
C HIS A 189 -12.71 -26.92 8.92
N PRO A 190 -13.80 -26.94 9.71
CA PRO A 190 -13.76 -27.41 11.09
C PRO A 190 -13.23 -28.84 11.17
N ALA A 191 -12.33 -29.11 12.13
CA ALA A 191 -11.71 -30.43 12.26
C ALA A 191 -12.69 -31.51 12.76
N VAL A 192 -13.59 -31.15 13.67
CA VAL A 192 -14.59 -32.03 14.28
C VAL A 192 -15.86 -31.23 14.54
N CYS A 193 -17.02 -31.87 14.41
CA CYS A 193 -18.28 -31.26 14.83
C CYS A 193 -18.34 -31.06 16.35
N PRO A 194 -18.72 -29.86 16.84
CA PRO A 194 -18.83 -29.60 18.28
C PRO A 194 -19.99 -30.34 18.94
N THR A 195 -20.95 -30.86 18.15
CA THR A 195 -22.06 -31.66 18.67
C THR A 195 -21.54 -32.99 19.21
N ARG A 196 -21.75 -33.27 20.50
CA ARG A 196 -21.27 -34.51 21.16
C ARG A 196 -21.73 -35.80 20.47
N ASN A 197 -22.90 -35.79 19.84
CA ASN A 197 -23.47 -36.95 19.16
C ASN A 197 -23.07 -37.06 17.67
N CYS A 198 -22.31 -36.08 17.14
CA CYS A 198 -21.90 -36.08 15.74
C CYS A 198 -20.37 -36.13 15.64
N GLY A 199 -19.83 -37.24 15.13
CA GLY A 199 -18.39 -37.44 14.93
C GLY A 199 -17.86 -36.92 13.59
N ASN A 200 -18.62 -36.09 12.86
CA ASN A 200 -18.28 -35.66 11.51
C ASN A 200 -16.97 -34.85 11.47
N ARG A 201 -16.15 -35.11 10.45
CA ARG A 201 -14.85 -34.44 10.21
C ARG A 201 -14.68 -33.90 8.80
N THR A 202 -15.43 -34.40 7.83
CA THR A 202 -15.20 -34.14 6.39
C THR A 202 -16.38 -33.48 5.69
N SER A 203 -17.61 -33.78 6.11
CA SER A 203 -18.82 -33.32 5.41
C SER A 203 -19.29 -31.95 5.89
N TRP A 204 -18.71 -30.90 5.31
CA TRP A 204 -19.00 -29.50 5.64
C TRP A 204 -19.57 -28.77 4.42
N LYS A 205 -20.63 -27.99 4.63
CA LYS A 205 -21.17 -27.06 3.64
C LYS A 205 -20.91 -25.63 4.11
N LEU A 206 -20.23 -24.82 3.29
CA LEU A 206 -20.06 -23.40 3.58
C LEU A 206 -21.41 -22.69 3.43
N LEU A 207 -21.76 -21.87 4.41
CA LEU A 207 -22.91 -20.96 4.35
C LEU A 207 -22.38 -19.56 4.02
N ALA A 208 -22.44 -19.18 2.74
CA ALA A 208 -21.94 -17.90 2.27
C ALA A 208 -22.74 -16.71 2.84
N ASP A 209 -24.05 -16.89 3.05
CA ASP A 209 -25.00 -15.82 3.39
C ASP A 209 -25.20 -15.62 4.90
N ASP A 210 -24.55 -16.43 5.74
CA ASP A 210 -24.73 -16.33 7.18
C ASP A 210 -23.99 -15.10 7.74
N ARG A 211 -24.62 -14.35 8.67
CA ARG A 211 -24.04 -13.13 9.28
C ARG A 211 -22.63 -13.35 9.86
N THR A 212 -22.33 -14.57 10.29
CA THR A 212 -21.03 -14.91 10.89
C THR A 212 -19.94 -15.21 9.86
N THR A 213 -20.32 -15.45 8.60
CA THR A 213 -19.39 -15.59 7.47
C THR A 213 -18.96 -14.21 6.99
N ARG A 214 -17.66 -14.06 6.72
CA ARG A 214 -17.06 -12.78 6.35
C ARG A 214 -16.23 -12.89 5.10
N TRP A 215 -16.51 -11.97 4.19
CA TRP A 215 -15.80 -11.78 2.95
C TRP A 215 -15.00 -10.49 3.02
N GLY A 216 -13.72 -10.58 2.64
CA GLY A 216 -12.86 -9.44 2.36
C GLY A 216 -12.60 -9.38 0.88
N ASP A 217 -12.26 -8.20 0.38
CA ASP A 217 -11.76 -8.09 -1.00
C ASP A 217 -10.25 -8.21 -0.97
N TRP A 218 -9.66 -8.90 -1.94
CA TRP A 218 -8.22 -8.98 -2.06
C TRP A 218 -7.77 -8.81 -3.50
N GLN A 219 -6.58 -8.23 -3.64
CA GLN A 219 -5.94 -8.00 -4.91
C GLN A 219 -4.45 -8.31 -4.80
N ARG A 220 -3.89 -8.93 -5.84
CA ARG A 220 -2.45 -9.12 -5.97
C ARG A 220 -1.89 -8.08 -6.94
N ILE A 221 -0.86 -7.38 -6.49
CA ILE A 221 -0.11 -6.36 -7.23
C ILE A 221 1.32 -6.84 -7.38
N ARG A 222 1.91 -6.74 -8.57
CA ARG A 222 3.33 -7.01 -8.79
C ARG A 222 4.10 -5.70 -8.81
N LEU A 223 4.89 -5.49 -7.76
CA LEU A 223 5.73 -4.32 -7.59
C LEU A 223 7.14 -4.63 -8.11
N GLN A 224 7.70 -3.70 -8.89
CA GLN A 224 9.06 -3.75 -9.40
C GLN A 224 9.89 -2.62 -8.78
N GLU A 225 11.17 -2.90 -8.55
CA GLU A 225 12.13 -1.94 -8.03
C GLU A 225 12.23 -0.70 -8.94
N ASN A 226 12.38 0.48 -8.34
CA ASN A 226 12.51 1.72 -9.08
C ASN A 226 13.85 1.78 -9.83
N GLU A 227 13.87 2.39 -11.01
CA GLU A 227 15.07 2.46 -11.86
C GLU A 227 16.27 3.13 -11.16
N HIS A 228 16.01 4.10 -10.28
CA HIS A 228 17.03 4.83 -9.51
C HIS A 228 17.71 3.95 -8.46
N GLU A 229 17.00 2.94 -7.93
CA GLU A 229 17.48 2.04 -6.89
C GLU A 229 18.22 0.83 -7.48
N VAL A 230 18.02 0.56 -8.78
CA VAL A 230 18.64 -0.59 -9.46
C VAL A 230 20.12 -0.30 -9.73
N PRO A 231 21.07 -1.11 -9.20
CA PRO A 231 22.48 -0.94 -9.51
C PRO A 231 22.76 -1.24 -10.98
N ALA A 232 23.66 -0.46 -11.58
CA ALA A 232 24.03 -0.58 -12.97
C ALA A 232 24.48 -2.02 -13.31
N GLY A 233 23.90 -2.60 -14.37
CA GLY A 233 24.21 -3.96 -14.83
C GLY A 233 23.42 -5.08 -14.17
N SER A 234 22.52 -4.78 -13.21
CA SER A 234 21.60 -5.78 -12.63
C SER A 234 20.20 -5.69 -13.22
N MET A 235 19.51 -6.84 -13.28
CA MET A 235 18.07 -6.88 -13.59
C MET A 235 17.25 -6.39 -12.37
N PRO A 236 16.23 -5.53 -12.57
CA PRO A 236 15.30 -5.13 -11.51
C PRO A 236 14.59 -6.34 -10.89
N ARG A 237 14.45 -6.35 -9.56
CA ARG A 237 13.70 -7.39 -8.86
C ARG A 237 12.23 -7.00 -8.76
N SER A 238 11.36 -8.01 -8.70
CA SER A 238 9.93 -7.82 -8.46
C SER A 238 9.46 -8.67 -7.28
N ILE A 239 8.49 -8.14 -6.55
CA ILE A 239 7.83 -8.79 -5.43
C ILE A 239 6.32 -8.76 -5.62
N ASP A 240 5.64 -9.81 -5.19
CA ASP A 240 4.19 -9.83 -5.17
C ASP A 240 3.70 -9.20 -3.85
N VAL A 241 2.86 -8.19 -3.98
CA VAL A 241 2.18 -7.48 -2.90
C VAL A 241 0.72 -7.91 -2.86
N ILE A 242 0.21 -8.20 -1.68
CA ILE A 242 -1.19 -8.57 -1.42
C ILE A 242 -1.82 -7.41 -0.66
N VAL A 243 -2.90 -6.87 -1.19
CA VAL A 243 -3.67 -5.77 -0.57
C VAL A 243 -5.11 -6.22 -0.37
N ARG A 244 -5.78 -5.61 0.61
CA ARG A 244 -7.14 -5.96 1.00
C ARG A 244 -8.06 -4.75 1.07
N ASP A 245 -9.35 -5.03 0.89
CA ASP A 245 -10.47 -4.12 1.10
C ASP A 245 -10.26 -2.76 0.41
N GLU A 246 -10.24 -1.66 1.17
CA GLU A 246 -10.18 -0.29 0.62
C GLU A 246 -8.88 0.03 -0.13
N GLN A 247 -7.84 -0.78 0.05
CA GLN A 247 -6.59 -0.63 -0.68
C GLN A 247 -6.62 -1.32 -2.06
N CYS A 248 -7.65 -2.11 -2.36
CA CYS A 248 -7.86 -2.66 -3.69
C CYS A 248 -8.19 -1.55 -4.70
N GLU A 249 -7.74 -1.72 -5.94
CA GLU A 249 -7.93 -0.79 -7.08
C GLU A 249 -7.31 0.61 -6.93
N ARG A 250 -6.62 0.92 -5.83
CA ARG A 250 -5.94 2.21 -5.65
C ARG A 250 -4.79 2.43 -6.64
N CYS A 251 -4.03 1.40 -6.99
CA CYS A 251 -2.88 1.54 -7.87
C CYS A 251 -3.19 1.07 -9.30
N LYS A 252 -2.62 1.76 -10.30
CA LYS A 252 -2.66 1.31 -11.71
C LYS A 252 -1.27 0.85 -12.17
N PRO A 253 -1.21 -0.03 -13.18
CA PRO A 253 0.06 -0.37 -13.83
C PRO A 253 0.76 0.90 -14.37
N GLY A 254 2.04 1.06 -14.05
CA GLY A 254 2.86 2.22 -14.39
C GLY A 254 3.01 3.25 -13.27
N ASP A 255 2.20 3.16 -12.21
CA ASP A 255 2.29 4.09 -11.09
C ASP A 255 3.46 3.75 -10.17
N LYS A 256 4.12 4.81 -9.68
CA LYS A 256 5.10 4.72 -8.61
C LYS A 256 4.36 4.85 -7.29
N VAL A 257 4.51 3.87 -6.42
CA VAL A 257 3.78 3.79 -5.16
C VAL A 257 4.74 3.50 -4.01
N MET A 258 4.42 4.05 -2.85
CA MET A 258 4.94 3.64 -1.56
C MET A 258 3.88 2.79 -0.87
N ILE A 259 4.22 1.55 -0.53
CA ILE A 259 3.31 0.65 0.15
C ILE A 259 3.84 0.41 1.55
N THR A 260 3.06 0.81 2.54
CA THR A 260 3.30 0.45 3.93
C THR A 260 2.60 -0.86 4.25
N GLY A 261 3.30 -1.73 4.97
CA GLY A 261 2.81 -3.05 5.28
C GLY A 261 3.85 -3.92 5.96
N SER A 262 3.72 -5.22 5.81
CA SER A 262 4.64 -6.15 6.45
C SER A 262 5.00 -7.32 5.55
N LEU A 263 6.23 -7.81 5.71
CA LEU A 263 6.71 -8.96 4.96
C LEU A 263 6.13 -10.24 5.55
N ILE A 264 5.39 -10.97 4.72
CA ILE A 264 4.76 -12.24 5.07
C ILE A 264 5.34 -13.39 4.26
N VAL A 265 5.14 -14.58 4.77
CA VAL A 265 5.59 -15.81 4.15
C VAL A 265 4.36 -16.63 3.81
N VAL A 266 4.12 -16.85 2.53
CA VAL A 266 2.97 -17.59 2.01
C VAL A 266 3.41 -19.00 1.62
N PRO A 267 2.79 -20.06 2.13
CA PRO A 267 3.11 -21.42 1.74
C PRO A 267 2.76 -21.65 0.27
N ASN A 268 3.70 -22.22 -0.50
CA ASN A 268 3.43 -22.57 -1.89
C ASN A 268 2.82 -23.97 -1.97
N VAL A 269 1.51 -24.06 -1.75
CA VAL A 269 0.79 -25.33 -1.70
C VAL A 269 0.79 -26.05 -3.06
N MET A 270 0.91 -25.32 -4.19
CA MET A 270 0.94 -25.92 -5.53
C MET A 270 2.17 -26.79 -5.76
N THR A 271 3.31 -26.43 -5.19
CA THR A 271 4.52 -27.27 -5.25
C THR A 271 4.47 -28.48 -4.32
N MET A 272 3.47 -28.57 -3.44
CA MET A 272 3.26 -29.68 -2.50
C MET A 272 2.28 -30.75 -3.03
N MET A 273 1.60 -30.47 -4.16
CA MET A 273 0.73 -31.41 -4.84
C MET A 273 1.55 -32.36 -5.72
N ASN A 274 1.16 -33.64 -5.75
CA ASN A 274 1.81 -34.61 -6.63
C ASN A 274 1.68 -34.15 -8.09
N PRO A 275 2.74 -34.20 -8.94
CA PRO A 275 2.62 -33.87 -10.36
C PRO A 275 1.51 -34.65 -11.10
N SER A 276 1.22 -35.87 -10.63
CA SER A 276 0.12 -36.71 -11.11
C SER A 276 -1.27 -36.16 -10.71
N GLU A 277 -1.43 -35.66 -9.48
CA GLU A 277 -2.68 -35.04 -8.98
C GLU A 277 -2.91 -33.66 -9.60
N LEU A 278 -1.84 -32.87 -9.79
CA LEU A 278 -1.89 -31.57 -10.45
C LEU A 278 -2.37 -31.71 -11.91
N LYS A 279 -1.84 -32.70 -12.65
CA LYS A 279 -2.32 -33.05 -14.00
C LYS A 279 -3.79 -33.49 -14.00
N GLN A 280 -4.23 -34.20 -12.96
CA GLN A 280 -5.60 -34.67 -12.82
C GLN A 280 -6.59 -33.53 -12.51
N GLN A 281 -6.18 -32.54 -11.69
CA GLN A 281 -6.98 -31.34 -11.41
C GLN A 281 -7.01 -30.37 -12.60
N VAL A 282 -5.89 -30.13 -13.28
CA VAL A 282 -5.84 -29.27 -14.48
C VAL A 282 -6.66 -29.86 -15.63
N ARG A 283 -6.68 -31.20 -15.79
CA ARG A 283 -7.59 -31.88 -16.72
C ARG A 283 -9.06 -31.77 -16.32
N ARG A 284 -9.37 -31.78 -15.02
CA ARG A 284 -10.75 -31.57 -14.53
C ARG A 284 -11.23 -30.13 -14.70
N SER A 285 -10.35 -29.13 -14.55
CA SER A 285 -10.74 -27.71 -14.75
C SER A 285 -10.98 -27.37 -16.22
N LEU A 286 -10.26 -27.99 -17.16
CA LEU A 286 -10.47 -27.81 -18.60
C LEU A 286 -11.73 -28.50 -19.14
N ASN A 287 -12.29 -29.47 -18.41
CA ASN A 287 -13.45 -30.27 -18.85
C ASN A 287 -14.78 -29.88 -18.18
N THR A 288 -14.90 -28.69 -17.58
CA THR A 288 -16.18 -28.25 -17.01
C THR A 288 -17.12 -27.67 -18.07
N ARG A 289 -17.65 -28.56 -18.92
CA ARG A 289 -19.03 -28.45 -19.39
C ARG A 289 -19.83 -29.51 -18.65
N SER A 290 -20.83 -29.06 -17.91
CA SER A 290 -21.94 -29.84 -17.36
C SER A 290 -21.57 -31.13 -16.61
N ASP A 291 -21.40 -31.06 -15.28
CA ASP A 291 -22.18 -31.98 -14.46
C ASP A 291 -22.30 -31.55 -12.99
N ASN A 292 -23.52 -31.69 -12.49
CA ASN A 292 -24.01 -31.16 -11.22
C ASN A 292 -23.83 -32.19 -10.09
N SER A 293 -22.60 -32.66 -9.87
CA SER A 293 -22.27 -33.61 -8.79
C SER A 293 -21.12 -33.11 -7.91
N TYR A 294 -21.44 -32.16 -7.04
CA TYR A 294 -20.63 -31.84 -5.87
C TYR A 294 -20.68 -33.02 -4.88
N GLY A 295 -19.55 -33.67 -4.62
CA GLY A 295 -19.40 -34.46 -3.40
C GLY A 295 -18.72 -35.82 -3.55
N SER A 296 -17.41 -35.81 -3.77
CA SER A 296 -16.48 -36.82 -3.25
C SER A 296 -15.05 -36.29 -3.39
N ALA A 297 -14.80 -35.15 -2.76
CA ALA A 297 -13.43 -34.72 -2.47
C ALA A 297 -13.13 -35.17 -1.04
N GLU A 298 -12.27 -36.18 -0.94
CA GLU A 298 -11.67 -36.65 0.30
C GLU A 298 -11.15 -35.44 1.11
N GLY A 299 -11.67 -35.27 2.32
CA GLY A 299 -11.41 -34.08 3.13
C GLY A 299 -9.93 -33.95 3.47
N VAL A 300 -9.30 -32.87 3.02
CA VAL A 300 -7.90 -32.56 3.33
C VAL A 300 -7.79 -32.17 4.80
N ARG A 301 -7.21 -33.07 5.61
CA ARG A 301 -6.92 -32.88 7.03
C ARG A 301 -5.87 -31.78 7.24
N GLY A 302 -6.23 -30.51 7.42
CA GLY A 302 -5.32 -29.47 7.94
C GLY A 302 -3.92 -29.43 7.29
N LEU A 303 -2.89 -28.91 7.98
CA LEU A 303 -1.48 -29.11 7.58
C LEU A 303 -0.94 -30.48 8.03
N ARG A 304 -1.60 -31.15 8.99
CA ARG A 304 -1.21 -32.49 9.48
C ARG A 304 -1.48 -33.63 8.49
N GLY A 305 -2.31 -33.41 7.48
CA GLY A 305 -2.64 -34.39 6.44
C GLY A 305 -1.62 -34.46 5.30
N LEU A 306 -0.62 -33.58 5.28
CA LEU A 306 0.43 -33.55 4.27
C LEU A 306 1.56 -34.56 4.54
N GLY A 307 1.54 -35.28 5.66
CA GLY A 307 2.67 -36.12 6.08
C GLY A 307 3.94 -35.29 6.32
N ASN A 308 5.10 -35.95 6.32
CA ASN A 308 6.40 -35.26 6.30
C ASN A 308 6.76 -34.93 4.86
N ARG A 309 6.40 -33.74 4.39
CA ARG A 309 6.79 -33.20 3.08
C ARG A 309 7.46 -31.86 3.26
N ASP A 310 8.37 -31.51 2.35
CA ASP A 310 9.07 -30.24 2.39
C ASP A 310 8.09 -29.08 2.22
N LEU A 311 8.05 -28.19 3.21
CA LEU A 311 7.27 -26.96 3.14
C LEU A 311 8.07 -25.89 2.40
N THR A 312 7.75 -25.69 1.13
CA THR A 312 8.24 -24.57 0.36
C THR A 312 7.42 -23.31 0.64
N TYR A 313 8.12 -22.22 0.90
CA TYR A 313 7.51 -20.94 1.19
C TYR A 313 7.98 -19.88 0.19
N LYS A 314 7.08 -18.94 -0.12
CA LYS A 314 7.38 -17.75 -0.91
C LYS A 314 7.21 -16.51 -0.04
N ILE A 315 8.16 -15.59 -0.14
CA ILE A 315 8.03 -14.27 0.47
C ILE A 315 7.05 -13.43 -0.36
N ALA A 316 6.08 -12.83 0.31
CA ALA A 316 5.15 -11.85 -0.26
C ALA A 316 5.05 -10.65 0.68
N PHE A 317 4.70 -9.49 0.15
CA PHE A 317 4.46 -8.32 0.96
C PHE A 317 2.96 -8.15 1.20
N TYR A 318 2.55 -7.90 2.44
CA TYR A 318 1.17 -7.58 2.77
C TYR A 318 1.04 -6.07 2.94
N GLY A 319 0.39 -5.40 2.00
CA GLY A 319 0.20 -3.95 2.01
C GLY A 319 -1.06 -3.57 2.81
N THR A 320 -0.89 -2.71 3.81
CA THR A 320 -1.97 -2.13 4.63
C THR A 320 -2.35 -0.73 4.16
N PHE A 321 -1.40 0.00 3.58
CA PHE A 321 -1.62 1.33 3.04
C PHE A 321 -0.82 1.50 1.76
N ILE A 322 -1.48 2.02 0.73
CA ILE A 322 -0.85 2.42 -0.54
C ILE A 322 -0.91 3.94 -0.63
N GLN A 323 0.27 4.54 -0.72
CA GLN A 323 0.47 5.93 -1.08
C GLN A 323 0.97 5.99 -2.51
N GLU A 324 0.36 6.81 -3.35
CA GLU A 324 0.95 7.12 -4.65
C GLU A 324 2.14 8.08 -4.42
N TRP A 325 3.29 7.75 -5.01
CA TRP A 325 4.47 8.59 -4.90
C TRP A 325 4.23 9.91 -5.63
N GLY A 326 4.29 11.03 -4.90
CA GLY A 326 3.97 12.37 -5.41
C GLY A 326 2.49 12.75 -5.37
N LYS A 327 1.64 12.01 -4.64
CA LYS A 327 0.35 12.53 -4.19
C LYS A 327 0.38 12.55 -2.67
N ASP A 328 0.99 13.58 -2.10
CA ASP A 328 0.73 13.88 -0.71
C ASP A 328 -0.61 14.61 -0.59
N ASP A 329 -1.25 14.41 0.56
CA ASP A 329 -2.63 14.81 0.88
C ASP A 329 -2.87 16.30 0.54
N GLY A 330 -3.51 16.56 -0.61
CA GLY A 330 -3.85 17.91 -1.08
C GLY A 330 -2.96 18.53 -2.16
N GLN A 331 -1.86 17.89 -2.58
CA GLN A 331 -1.04 18.38 -3.70
C GLN A 331 -1.08 17.41 -4.86
N ASN A 332 -1.75 17.85 -5.90
CA ASN A 332 -1.91 17.11 -7.13
C ASN A 332 -0.63 17.31 -7.94
N GLU A 333 0.47 16.63 -7.59
CA GLU A 333 1.79 16.84 -8.24
C GLU A 333 1.80 16.30 -9.68
N ASN A 334 1.08 16.96 -10.57
CA ASN A 334 1.84 17.45 -11.69
C ASN A 334 3.00 18.24 -11.08
N VAL A 335 4.25 17.96 -11.42
CA VAL A 335 5.39 18.87 -11.16
C VAL A 335 5.15 20.28 -11.77
N ARG A 336 4.01 20.44 -12.46
CA ARG A 336 3.48 21.61 -13.16
C ARG A 336 2.06 21.99 -12.72
N SER A 337 1.51 21.44 -11.62
CA SER A 337 0.31 22.01 -11.02
C SER A 337 0.70 23.35 -10.39
N ASP A 338 -0.21 24.32 -10.40
CA ASP A 338 -0.02 25.66 -9.83
C ASP A 338 0.09 25.65 -8.28
N ASP A 339 0.47 24.52 -7.69
CA ASP A 339 0.67 24.40 -6.26
C ASP A 339 1.97 25.13 -5.90
N VAL A 340 1.87 25.96 -4.87
CA VAL A 340 2.94 26.84 -4.39
C VAL A 340 4.13 25.97 -3.97
N VAL A 341 5.11 25.81 -4.86
CA VAL A 341 6.38 25.16 -4.52
C VAL A 341 6.93 25.89 -3.30
N PHE A 342 7.08 25.19 -2.17
CA PHE A 342 7.72 25.71 -0.97
C PHE A 342 9.22 25.89 -1.25
N LEU A 343 9.55 26.94 -1.98
CA LEU A 343 10.91 27.40 -2.15
C LEU A 343 11.36 28.07 -0.86
N SER A 344 12.53 27.68 -0.36
CA SER A 344 13.16 28.40 0.74
C SER A 344 13.40 29.85 0.32
N GLN A 345 13.49 30.77 1.29
CA GLN A 345 13.80 32.17 1.01
C GLN A 345 15.10 32.30 0.19
N ALA A 346 16.10 31.45 0.49
CA ALA A 346 17.37 31.41 -0.24
C ALA A 346 17.21 30.95 -1.70
N ASP A 347 16.32 30.00 -1.97
CA ASP A 347 16.05 29.56 -3.34
C ASP A 347 15.39 30.67 -4.16
N LYS A 348 14.44 31.41 -3.55
CA LYS A 348 13.81 32.57 -4.19
C LYS A 348 14.84 33.63 -4.56
N ASP A 349 15.74 33.95 -3.64
CA ASP A 349 16.81 34.92 -3.87
C ASP A 349 17.75 34.46 -5.01
N ASN A 350 18.08 33.17 -5.06
CA ASN A 350 18.88 32.58 -6.15
C ASN A 350 18.18 32.70 -7.51
N PHE A 351 16.87 32.41 -7.57
CA PHE A 351 16.09 32.56 -8.81
C PHE A 351 15.99 34.01 -9.27
N GLU A 352 15.84 34.95 -8.33
CA GLU A 352 15.85 36.38 -8.64
C GLU A 352 17.19 36.84 -9.21
N GLN A 353 18.30 36.40 -8.61
CA GLN A 353 19.65 36.69 -9.13
C GLN A 353 19.84 36.13 -10.55
N ILE A 354 19.39 34.90 -10.81
CA ILE A 354 19.45 34.28 -12.15
C ILE A 354 18.57 35.05 -13.14
N ALA A 355 17.39 35.52 -12.72
CA ALA A 355 16.49 36.29 -13.57
C ALA A 355 17.05 37.68 -13.91
N GLN A 356 17.78 38.29 -12.98
CA GLN A 356 18.42 39.59 -13.14
C GLN A 356 19.78 39.52 -13.85
N HIS A 357 20.35 38.31 -14.02
CA HIS A 357 21.63 38.13 -14.71
C HIS A 357 21.56 38.66 -16.15
N ALA A 358 22.33 39.72 -16.40
CA ALA A 358 22.51 40.34 -17.70
C ALA A 358 23.99 40.27 -18.12
N ASN A 359 24.24 39.99 -19.40
CA ASN A 359 25.59 40.11 -19.95
C ASN A 359 26.00 41.59 -20.02
N ASN A 360 27.29 41.85 -20.29
CA ASN A 360 27.85 43.20 -20.48
C ASN A 360 27.11 44.07 -21.52
N SER A 361 26.30 43.46 -22.40
CA SER A 361 25.46 44.15 -23.39
C SER A 361 24.03 44.47 -22.90
N GLY A 362 23.71 44.26 -21.62
CA GLY A 362 22.39 44.52 -21.02
C GLY A 362 21.30 43.51 -21.39
N LYS A 363 21.60 42.50 -22.20
CA LYS A 363 20.65 41.43 -22.57
C LYS A 363 20.56 40.40 -21.45
N ARG A 364 19.33 40.09 -21.01
CA ARG A 364 19.06 39.02 -20.04
C ARG A 364 19.49 37.68 -20.63
N THR A 365 20.34 36.96 -19.91
CA THR A 365 20.92 35.67 -20.35
C THR A 365 20.60 34.54 -19.40
N CYS A 366 19.55 34.70 -18.58
CA CYS A 366 19.04 33.68 -17.67
C CYS A 366 18.92 32.29 -18.32
N LEU A 367 18.38 32.21 -19.54
CA LEU A 367 18.26 30.94 -20.28
C LEU A 367 19.62 30.30 -20.58
N ASP A 368 20.63 31.10 -20.91
CA ASP A 368 21.98 30.63 -21.23
C ASP A 368 22.71 30.12 -19.98
N VAL A 369 22.51 30.81 -18.86
CA VAL A 369 23.06 30.41 -17.55
C VAL A 369 22.49 29.05 -17.15
N VAL A 370 21.16 28.89 -17.17
CA VAL A 370 20.50 27.64 -16.81
C VAL A 370 20.84 26.52 -17.80
N ALA A 371 20.91 26.82 -19.11
CA ALA A 371 21.28 25.84 -20.11
C ALA A 371 22.72 25.34 -19.95
N LYS A 372 23.66 26.14 -19.43
CA LYS A 372 25.02 25.68 -19.12
C LYS A 372 25.05 24.69 -17.97
N CYS A 373 24.13 24.80 -17.01
CA CYS A 373 24.00 23.88 -15.87
C CYS A 373 23.44 22.50 -16.28
N ILE A 374 22.77 22.40 -17.44
CA ILE A 374 22.32 21.11 -17.98
C ILE A 374 23.50 20.30 -18.50
N ALA A 375 23.64 19.07 -18.01
CA ALA A 375 24.72 18.14 -18.36
C ALA A 375 26.11 18.82 -18.31
N PRO A 376 26.63 19.17 -17.12
CA PRO A 376 27.88 19.92 -16.97
C PRO A 376 29.11 19.16 -17.50
N ALA A 377 29.04 17.82 -17.55
CA ALA A 377 30.08 16.98 -18.11
C ALA A 377 30.26 17.13 -19.64
N ILE A 378 29.28 17.74 -20.33
CA ILE A 378 29.29 17.89 -21.80
C ILE A 378 29.62 19.34 -22.13
N CYS A 379 30.75 19.55 -22.81
CA CYS A 379 31.17 20.87 -23.29
C CYS A 379 30.39 21.26 -24.57
N GLY A 380 30.00 22.54 -24.67
CA GLY A 380 29.37 23.11 -25.87
C GLY A 380 27.87 22.84 -26.02
N ASN A 381 27.40 22.85 -27.28
CA ASN A 381 26.00 22.58 -27.69
C ASN A 381 24.93 23.34 -26.88
N ILE A 382 25.17 24.63 -26.62
CA ILE A 382 24.29 25.46 -25.79
C ILE A 382 22.87 25.52 -26.37
N GLU A 383 22.72 25.56 -27.68
CA GLU A 383 21.40 25.56 -28.34
C GLU A 383 20.62 24.26 -28.11
N VAL A 384 21.31 23.11 -28.17
CA VAL A 384 20.70 21.80 -27.88
C VAL A 384 20.31 21.72 -26.40
N LYS A 385 21.17 22.20 -25.51
CA LYS A 385 20.88 22.24 -24.06
C LYS A 385 19.69 23.14 -23.75
N LYS A 386 19.53 24.28 -24.45
CA LYS A 386 18.33 25.13 -24.37
C LYS A 386 17.08 24.38 -24.86
N GLY A 387 17.17 23.62 -25.94
CA GLY A 387 16.06 22.79 -26.42
C GLY A 387 15.63 21.75 -25.39
N ILE A 388 16.59 21.07 -24.76
CA ILE A 388 16.32 20.12 -23.67
C ILE A 388 15.73 20.83 -22.45
N LEU A 389 16.23 22.02 -22.09
CA LEU A 389 15.68 22.83 -20.99
C LEU A 389 14.19 23.13 -21.21
N LEU A 390 13.83 23.59 -22.41
CA LEU A 390 12.44 23.88 -22.76
C LEU A 390 11.57 22.62 -22.73
N MET A 391 12.12 21.46 -23.06
CA MET A 391 11.41 20.19 -22.97
C MET A 391 11.15 19.79 -21.51
N LEU A 392 12.11 20.02 -20.62
CA LEU A 392 11.97 19.76 -19.19
C LEU A 392 10.88 20.65 -18.56
N ILE A 393 10.94 21.96 -18.85
CA ILE A 393 9.95 22.94 -18.35
C ILE A 393 8.56 22.62 -18.91
N GLY A 394 8.47 22.30 -20.21
CA GLY A 394 7.21 22.04 -20.90
C GLY A 394 6.42 23.31 -21.20
N GLY A 395 5.14 23.13 -21.56
CA GLY A 395 4.20 24.22 -21.77
C GLY A 395 2.97 24.12 -20.86
N ASN A 396 1.98 24.98 -21.08
CA ASN A 396 0.76 24.99 -20.28
C ASN A 396 -0.05 23.70 -20.51
N SER A 397 -0.16 22.87 -19.48
CA SER A 397 -0.85 21.57 -19.49
C SER A 397 -2.37 21.71 -19.45
N GLN A 398 -2.90 22.87 -19.07
CA GLN A 398 -4.33 23.13 -18.91
C GLN A 398 -4.96 23.87 -20.10
N LYS A 399 -4.25 23.98 -21.23
CA LYS A 399 -4.80 24.66 -22.41
C LYS A 399 -5.97 23.86 -22.98
N GLN A 400 -7.18 24.36 -22.77
CA GLN A 400 -8.40 23.80 -23.33
C GLN A 400 -8.98 24.76 -24.36
N THR A 401 -9.57 24.22 -25.41
CA THR A 401 -10.40 25.00 -26.33
C THR A 401 -11.71 25.41 -25.62
N SER A 402 -12.42 26.38 -26.18
CA SER A 402 -13.77 26.75 -25.71
C SER A 402 -14.77 25.59 -25.72
N GLU A 403 -14.47 24.52 -26.48
CA GLU A 403 -15.26 23.28 -26.57
C GLU A 403 -14.82 22.19 -25.59
N GLY A 404 -13.85 22.46 -24.71
CA GLY A 404 -13.38 21.52 -23.69
C GLY A 404 -12.38 20.46 -24.20
N ILE A 405 -11.92 20.55 -25.45
CA ILE A 405 -10.88 19.66 -25.97
C ILE A 405 -9.54 20.07 -25.37
N LYS A 406 -8.87 19.12 -24.69
CA LYS A 406 -7.51 19.31 -24.15
C LYS A 406 -6.49 19.39 -25.29
N LEU A 407 -5.79 20.52 -25.36
CA LEU A 407 -4.68 20.71 -26.29
C LEU A 407 -3.37 20.27 -25.64
N ARG A 408 -2.45 19.79 -26.48
CA ARG A 408 -1.13 19.36 -26.06
C ARG A 408 -0.28 20.56 -25.62
N GLY A 409 0.17 20.56 -24.35
CA GLY A 409 1.08 21.59 -23.82
C GLY A 409 2.56 21.29 -24.03
N ASP A 410 2.94 20.01 -24.12
CA ASP A 410 4.35 19.60 -24.12
C ASP A 410 5.00 19.55 -25.49
N ILE A 411 6.27 19.96 -25.56
CA ILE A 411 7.07 19.91 -26.79
C ILE A 411 7.75 18.54 -26.95
N ASN A 412 7.79 18.05 -28.19
CA ASN A 412 8.65 16.93 -28.58
C ASN A 412 9.96 17.49 -29.14
N VAL A 413 11.10 16.98 -28.69
CA VAL A 413 12.42 17.35 -29.22
C VAL A 413 13.06 16.14 -29.88
N CYS A 414 13.54 16.31 -31.11
CA CYS A 414 14.30 15.31 -31.84
C CYS A 414 15.76 15.77 -31.96
N LEU A 415 16.72 14.92 -31.58
CA LEU A 415 18.15 15.21 -31.69
C LEU A 415 18.76 14.45 -32.86
N LEU A 416 19.15 15.18 -33.90
CA LEU A 416 19.87 14.69 -35.07
C LEU A 416 21.29 15.25 -35.07
N GLY A 417 22.24 14.54 -35.67
CA GLY A 417 23.63 15.02 -35.79
C GLY A 417 24.60 13.92 -36.16
N ASP A 418 25.87 14.27 -36.31
CA ASP A 418 26.92 13.33 -36.66
C ASP A 418 27.24 12.35 -35.53
N PRO A 419 27.93 11.22 -35.83
CA PRO A 419 28.52 10.37 -34.81
C PRO A 419 29.41 11.16 -33.84
N ALA A 420 29.55 10.68 -32.61
CA ALA A 420 30.40 11.28 -31.57
C ALA A 420 30.04 12.70 -31.05
N THR A 421 28.85 13.23 -31.38
CA THR A 421 28.36 14.55 -30.88
C THR A 421 27.71 14.52 -29.48
N ALA A 422 27.98 13.49 -28.67
CA ALA A 422 27.46 13.31 -27.30
C ALA A 422 25.92 13.26 -27.14
N LYS A 423 25.15 13.08 -28.23
CA LYS A 423 23.67 13.00 -28.21
C LYS A 423 23.14 11.99 -27.20
N SER A 424 23.66 10.76 -27.22
CA SER A 424 23.23 9.71 -26.29
C SER A 424 23.59 10.01 -24.82
N ALA A 425 24.65 10.78 -24.58
CA ALA A 425 25.03 11.18 -23.22
C ALA A 425 24.08 12.25 -22.67
N LEU A 426 23.65 13.21 -23.49
CA LEU A 426 22.61 14.19 -23.12
C LEU A 426 21.30 13.51 -22.75
N LEU A 427 20.84 12.54 -23.55
CA LEU A 427 19.59 11.82 -23.29
C LEU A 427 19.66 10.98 -22.01
N LYS A 428 20.80 10.30 -21.76
CA LYS A 428 21.02 9.55 -20.51
C LYS A 428 21.04 10.46 -19.28
N TRP A 429 21.64 11.64 -19.37
CA TRP A 429 21.61 12.61 -18.27
C TRP A 429 20.17 13.08 -17.99
N THR A 430 19.41 13.34 -19.05
CA THR A 430 18.01 13.80 -18.95
C THR A 430 17.11 12.75 -18.28
N SER A 431 17.29 11.46 -18.59
CA SER A 431 16.54 10.38 -17.94
C SER A 431 16.86 10.24 -16.45
N THR A 432 18.09 10.54 -16.04
CA THR A 432 18.47 10.50 -14.62
C THR A 432 17.91 11.69 -13.84
N PHE A 433 17.77 12.84 -14.49
CA PHE A 433 17.30 14.07 -13.85
C PHE A 433 15.79 14.04 -13.53
N LEU A 434 14.97 13.53 -14.45
CA LEU A 434 13.52 13.48 -14.26
C LEU A 434 13.06 12.18 -13.59
N PRO A 435 12.28 12.24 -12.48
CA PRO A 435 11.89 11.06 -11.74
C PRO A 435 11.00 10.09 -12.54
N ARG A 436 10.26 10.55 -13.56
CA ARG A 436 9.38 9.70 -14.40
C ARG A 436 9.93 9.43 -15.81
N ALA A 437 11.16 9.84 -16.12
CA ALA A 437 11.74 9.63 -17.44
C ALA A 437 12.39 8.24 -17.55
N VAL A 438 12.15 7.55 -18.67
CA VAL A 438 12.70 6.21 -18.95
C VAL A 438 13.55 6.29 -20.21
N PHE A 439 14.79 5.81 -20.13
CA PHE A 439 15.67 5.69 -21.31
C PHE A 439 15.48 4.32 -21.97
N ALA A 440 14.91 4.31 -23.18
CA ALA A 440 14.76 3.11 -23.98
C ALA A 440 15.65 3.18 -25.23
N SER A 441 16.39 2.10 -25.51
CA SER A 441 17.12 1.93 -26.77
C SER A 441 16.32 1.02 -27.68
N GLY A 442 15.78 1.56 -28.77
CA GLY A 442 15.21 0.78 -29.86
C GLY A 442 16.32 0.09 -30.66
N LYS A 443 16.82 -1.03 -30.17
CA LYS A 443 17.55 -2.01 -30.99
C LYS A 443 16.62 -3.20 -31.20
N THR A 444 16.08 -3.30 -32.41
CA THR A 444 15.62 -4.59 -32.97
C THR A 444 16.82 -5.36 -33.47
#